data_AF-A0A4R9QFA3-F1
#
_entry.id   AF-A0A4R9QFA3-F1
#
_cell.length_a   1.000
_cell.length_b   1.000
_cell.length_c   1.000
_cell.angle_alpha   90.00
_cell.angle_beta   90.00
_cell.angle_gamma   90.00
#
_symmetry.space_group_name_H-M   'P 1'
#
loop_
_entity.id
_entity.type
_entity.pdbx_description
1 polymer ?
#
loop_
_entity_poly.entity_id
_entity_poly.type
_entity_poly.pdbx_seq_one_letter_code
_entity_poly.pdbx_strand_id
1 'polypeptide(L)' 'MRFVALQDPTDRWTVFDTAIEEPAEFGGRVLIGLTSHEALRLAAAANDEAGCREIDALGSLQGR' A
#
# COMPACT_ATOMS: atom_id res chain seq x y z
N MET A 1 5.28 1.53 7.55
CA MET A 1 4.21 1.90 6.58
C MET A 1 4.87 2.03 5.21
N ARG A 2 4.45 1.18 4.28
CA ARG A 2 5.01 1.04 2.93
C ARG A 2 4.15 1.75 1.87
N PHE A 3 2.84 1.77 2.07
CA PHE A 3 1.91 2.35 1.11
C PHE A 3 1.43 3.72 1.60
N VAL A 4 1.48 4.73 0.74
CA VAL A 4 1.10 6.10 1.08
C VAL A 4 0.10 6.64 0.05
N ALA A 5 -0.92 7.37 0.52
CA ALA A 5 -1.86 8.05 -0.37
C ALA A 5 -1.30 9.43 -0.73
N LEU A 6 -1.08 9.68 -2.02
CA LEU A 6 -0.58 10.94 -2.55
C LEU A 6 -1.63 11.59 -3.44
N GLN A 7 -1.83 12.90 -3.28
CA GLN A 7 -2.66 13.70 -4.17
C GLN A 7 -1.78 14.27 -5.29
N ASP A 8 -2.23 14.17 -6.53
CA ASP A 8 -1.60 14.83 -7.66
C ASP A 8 -2.26 16.19 -7.97
N PRO A 9 -1.63 17.06 -8.77
CA PRO A 9 -2.11 18.41 -9.06
C PRO A 9 -3.51 18.50 -9.68
N THR A 10 -4.06 17.41 -10.19
CA THR A 10 -5.40 17.31 -10.80
C THR A 10 -6.50 16.95 -9.81
N ASP A 11 -6.21 17.02 -8.49
CA ASP A 11 -7.10 16.64 -7.39
C ASP A 11 -7.39 15.14 -7.30
N ARG A 12 -6.71 14.32 -8.13
CA ARG A 12 -6.77 12.87 -8.08
C ARG A 12 -5.75 12.31 -7.11
N TRP A 13 -5.99 11.07 -6.69
CA TRP A 13 -5.18 10.39 -5.70
C TRP A 13 -4.59 9.09 -6.23
N THR A 14 -3.43 8.74 -5.70
CA THR A 14 -2.66 7.53 -6.00
C THR A 14 -2.24 6.87 -4.69
N VAL A 15 -2.24 5.54 -4.66
CA VAL A 15 -1.50 4.79 -3.63
C VAL A 15 -0.10 4.54 -4.16
N PHE A 16 0.91 5.01 -3.46
CA PHE A 16 2.32 4.89 -3.83
C PHE A 16 3.02 3.89 -2.91
N ASP A 17 3.77 2.96 -3.50
CA ASP A 17 4.59 1.99 -2.77
C ASP A 17 6.00 2.57 -2.58
N THR A 18 6.34 2.91 -1.34
CA THR A 18 7.64 3.52 -1.02
C THR A 18 8.79 2.51 -1.03
N ALA A 19 8.54 1.21 -1.10
CA ALA A 19 9.60 0.20 -1.14
C ALA A 19 10.16 -0.01 -2.55
N ILE A 20 9.31 0.16 -3.58
CA ILE A 20 9.71 0.02 -4.99
C ILE A 20 9.67 1.36 -5.75
N GLU A 21 9.21 2.43 -5.09
CA GLU A 21 9.10 3.78 -5.65
C GLU A 21 8.18 3.88 -6.88
N GLU A 22 7.10 3.07 -6.88
CA GLU A 22 6.13 3.00 -7.97
C GLU A 22 4.68 3.10 -7.45
N PRO A 23 3.71 3.48 -8.30
CA PRO A 23 2.30 3.36 -7.96
C PRO A 23 1.94 1.92 -7.59
N ALA A 24 1.25 1.74 -6.48
CA ALA A 24 0.85 0.43 -6.01
C ALA A 24 -0.12 -0.23 -7.00
N GLU A 25 0.09 -1.52 -7.23
CA GLU A 25 -0.81 -2.36 -8.02
C GLU A 25 -1.62 -3.26 -7.09
N PHE A 26 -2.93 -3.35 -7.34
CA PHE A 26 -3.79 -4.32 -6.66
C PHE A 26 -4.63 -5.09 -7.69
N GLY A 27 -4.48 -6.42 -7.69
CA GLY A 27 -5.23 -7.29 -8.62
C GLY A 27 -4.97 -7.00 -10.10
N GLY A 28 -3.74 -6.63 -10.47
CA GLY A 28 -3.38 -6.29 -11.85
C GLY A 28 -3.85 -4.90 -12.31
N ARG A 29 -4.28 -4.04 -11.39
CA ARG A 29 -4.67 -2.65 -11.67
C ARG A 29 -3.86 -1.68 -10.82
N VAL A 30 -3.29 -0.69 -11.49
CA VAL A 30 -2.57 0.40 -10.84
C VAL A 30 -3.55 1.30 -10.10
N LEU A 31 -3.25 1.60 -8.83
CA LEU A 31 -4.08 2.40 -7.93
C LEU A 31 -3.86 3.90 -8.14
N ILE A 32 -4.26 4.40 -9.30
CA ILE A 32 -4.17 5.81 -9.73
C ILE A 32 -5.56 6.38 -10.06
N GLY A 33 -5.71 7.71 -10.01
CA GLY A 33 -6.96 8.38 -10.41
C GLY A 33 -8.09 8.28 -9.38
N LEU A 34 -7.76 7.89 -8.15
CA LEU A 34 -8.68 7.63 -7.05
C LEU A 34 -9.23 8.92 -6.44
N THR A 35 -10.31 8.79 -5.68
CA THR A 35 -10.71 9.82 -4.70
C THR A 35 -9.83 9.74 -3.45
N SER A 36 -9.82 10.80 -2.65
CA SER A 36 -9.09 10.86 -1.38
C SER A 36 -9.49 9.72 -0.43
N HIS A 37 -10.78 9.42 -0.32
CA HIS A 37 -11.30 8.35 0.51
C HIS A 37 -10.79 6.98 0.01
N GLU A 38 -10.88 6.71 -1.28
CA GLU A 38 -10.40 5.44 -1.85
C GLU A 38 -8.92 5.23 -1.60
N ALA A 39 -8.09 6.24 -1.88
CA ALA A 39 -6.64 6.15 -1.69
C ALA A 39 -6.26 5.92 -0.22
N LEU A 40 -6.88 6.65 0.71
CA LEU A 40 -6.65 6.46 2.14
C LEU A 40 -7.04 5.07 2.61
N ARG A 41 -8.21 4.58 2.19
CA ARG A 41 -8.70 3.24 2.57
C ARG A 41 -7.81 2.14 2.01
N LEU A 42 -7.41 2.25 0.74
CA LEU A 42 -6.56 1.28 0.06
C LEU A 42 -5.13 1.28 0.62
N ALA A 43 -4.56 2.45 0.90
CA ALA A 43 -3.25 2.56 1.54
C ALA A 43 -3.28 1.94 2.95
N ALA A 44 -4.34 2.17 3.74
CA ALA A 44 -4.50 1.54 5.04
C ALA A 44 -4.59 0.01 4.94
N ALA A 45 -5.42 -0.51 4.03
CA ALA A 45 -5.56 -1.95 3.80
C ALA A 45 -4.25 -2.61 3.34
N ALA A 46 -3.52 -1.97 2.43
CA ALA A 46 -2.24 -2.48 1.92
C ALA A 46 -1.15 -2.47 3.01
N ASN A 47 -1.14 -1.45 3.88
CA ASN A 47 -0.25 -1.41 5.03
C ASN A 47 -0.60 -2.47 6.08
N ASP A 48 -1.88 -2.74 6.31
CA ASP A 48 -2.34 -3.79 7.22
C ASP A 48 -1.93 -5.18 6.71
N GLU A 49 -2.12 -5.46 5.41
CA GLU A 49 -1.64 -6.70 4.78
C GLU A 49 -0.11 -6.84 4.90
N ALA A 50 0.64 -5.78 4.58
CA ALA A 50 2.09 -5.78 4.67
C ALA A 50 2.59 -5.98 6.11
N GLY A 51 1.93 -5.36 7.09
CA GLY A 51 2.24 -5.53 8.50
C GLY A 51 1.93 -6.94 9.02
N CYS A 52 0.81 -7.53 8.59
CA CYS A 52 0.48 -8.93 8.91
C CYS A 52 1.52 -9.90 8.34
N ARG A 53 2.00 -9.68 7.11
CA ARG A 53 3.05 -10.54 6.53
C ARG A 53 4.39 -10.43 7.25
N GLU A 54 4.72 -9.25 7.79
CA GLU A 54 5.98 -9.05 8.54
C GLU A 54 5.97 -9.83 9.86
N ILE A 55 4.84 -9.87 10.58
CA ILE A 55 4.71 -10.66 11.81
C ILE A 55 4.74 -12.18 11.54
N ASP A 56 4.15 -12.65 10.45
CA ASP A 56 4.17 -14.08 10.06
C ASP A 56 5.60 -14.53 9.68
N ALA A 57 6.37 -13.66 9.01
CA ALA A 57 7.76 -13.92 8.64
C ALA A 57 8.69 -13.97 9.87
N LEU A 58 8.48 -13.11 10.86
CA LEU A 58 9.25 -13.08 12.12
C LEU A 58 8.87 -14.21 13.08
N GLY A 59 7.62 -14.71 13.03
CA GLY A 59 7.18 -15.90 13.76
C GLY A 59 7.80 -17.20 13.24
N SER A 60 8.09 -17.28 11.93
CA SER A 60 8.67 -18.48 11.30
C SER A 60 10.19 -18.62 11.50
N LEU A 61 10.89 -17.58 11.95
CA LEU A 61 12.35 -17.63 12.14
C LEU A 61 12.79 -18.16 13.53
N GLN A 62 11.87 -18.34 14.48
CA GLN A 62 12.19 -18.76 15.87
C GLN A 62 12.07 -20.27 16.14
N GLY A 63 11.83 -21.10 15.12
CA GLY A 63 11.79 -22.55 15.25
C GLY A 63 12.93 -23.24 14.50
N ARG A 64 14.13 -23.29 15.10
CA ARG A 64 15.20 -24.21 14.72
C ARG A 64 15.88 -24.76 15.96
#